data_AF-F5NQV0-F1
#
_entry.id   AF-F5NQV0-F1
#
_cell.length_a   1.000
_cell.length_b   1.000
_cell.length_c   1.000
_cell.angle_alpha   90.00
_cell.angle_beta   90.00
_cell.angle_gamma   90.00
#
_symmetry.space_group_name_H-M   'P 1'
#
loop_
_entity.id
_entity.type
_entity.pdbx_description
1 polymer ?
#
loop_
_entity_poly.entity_id
_entity_poly.type
_entity_poly.pdbx_seq_one_letter_code
_entity_poly.pdbx_strand_id
1 'polypeptide(L)'
;MIDFGKFNLLDIRRHTMSKTFSIKTTKSQNDQCTDGFKVSSSFYTEETLVEEDKALLIGNGLKLRLLDENASPYTFNKYAEYADFTSDMLVYEKTYTAELSSIAGTPIEAGPFDTVVLFKINYN
;
A
#
# COMPACT_ATOMS: atom_id res chain seq x y z
N MET A 1 -3.72 -10.53 -2.21
CA MET A 1 -2.81 -10.94 -1.11
C MET A 1 -1.39 -10.71 -1.57
N ILE A 2 -0.55 -10.10 -0.73
CA ILE A 2 0.87 -9.90 -1.01
C ILE A 2 1.64 -10.92 -0.17
N ASP A 3 2.39 -11.81 -0.82
CA ASP A 3 3.17 -12.85 -0.15
C ASP A 3 4.67 -12.61 -0.37
N PHE A 4 5.38 -12.33 0.74
CA PHE A 4 6.83 -12.18 0.76
C PHE A 4 7.57 -13.52 0.79
N GLY A 5 6.86 -14.63 1.00
CA GLY A 5 7.43 -15.97 1.10
C GLY A 5 8.26 -16.16 2.37
N LYS A 6 9.07 -17.23 2.38
CA LYS A 6 9.99 -17.54 3.47
C LYS A 6 11.34 -16.88 3.22
N PHE A 7 11.95 -16.33 4.27
CA PHE A 7 13.27 -15.72 4.22
C PHE A 7 14.04 -15.99 5.52
N ASN A 8 15.36 -15.84 5.46
CA ASN A 8 16.24 -15.95 6.62
C ASN A 8 16.36 -14.58 7.31
N LEU A 9 16.46 -14.58 8.65
CA LEU A 9 16.74 -13.41 9.47
C LEU A 9 17.99 -12.64 9.02
N LEU A 10 19.04 -13.32 8.57
CA LEU A 10 20.26 -12.65 8.10
C LEU A 10 20.02 -11.87 6.80
N ASP A 11 19.16 -12.37 5.92
CA ASP A 11 18.91 -11.76 4.61
C ASP A 11 18.09 -10.49 4.76
N ILE A 12 16.98 -10.54 5.51
CA ILE A 12 16.08 -9.39 5.77
C ILE A 12 16.73 -8.29 6.63
N ARG A 13 17.79 -8.63 7.37
CA ARG A 13 18.63 -7.65 8.08
C ARG A 13 19.55 -6.85 7.15
N ARG A 14 19.88 -7.41 5.99
CA ARG A 14 20.82 -6.81 5.02
C ARG A 14 20.11 -6.18 3.83
N HIS A 15 18.90 -6.66 3.50
CA HIS A 15 18.18 -6.25 2.31
C HIS A 15 16.70 -6.05 2.60
N THR A 16 16.13 -5.04 1.95
CA THR A 16 14.68 -4.87 1.84
C THR A 16 14.14 -5.89 0.83
N MET A 17 13.05 -6.55 1.18
CA MET A 17 12.30 -7.40 0.25
C MET A 17 11.15 -6.61 -0.35
N SER A 18 10.91 -6.79 -1.64
CA SER A 18 9.88 -6.02 -2.36
C SER A 18 8.94 -6.91 -3.15
N LYS A 19 7.66 -6.55 -3.18
CA LYS A 19 6.61 -7.20 -3.99
C LYS A 19 5.73 -6.14 -4.65
N THR A 20 5.52 -6.26 -5.95
CA THR A 20 4.63 -5.38 -6.69
C THR A 20 3.19 -5.90 -6.67
N PHE A 21 2.24 -4.99 -6.66
CA PHE A 21 0.81 -5.29 -6.79
C PHE A 21 0.11 -4.12 -7.46
N SER A 22 -1.02 -4.38 -8.11
CA SER A 22 -1.80 -3.34 -8.79
C SER A 22 -3.21 -3.27 -8.24
N ILE A 23 -3.76 -2.06 -8.18
CA ILE A 23 -5.17 -1.82 -7.90
C ILE A 23 -5.79 -1.24 -9.16
N LYS A 24 -6.76 -1.97 -9.71
CA LYS A 24 -7.53 -1.62 -10.90
C LYS A 24 -8.94 -1.22 -10.50
N THR A 25 -9.36 -0.05 -10.96
CA THR A 25 -10.70 0.50 -10.78
C THR A 25 -11.35 0.71 -12.13
N THR A 26 -12.59 0.24 -12.28
CA THR A 26 -13.38 0.38 -13.51
C THR A 26 -14.64 1.18 -13.22
N LYS A 27 -14.81 2.32 -13.89
CA LYS A 27 -16.06 3.06 -13.96
C LYS A 27 -17.00 2.31 -14.90
N SER A 28 -18.12 1.83 -14.37
CA SER A 28 -19.22 1.33 -15.20
C SER A 28 -20.02 2.53 -15.69
N GLN A 29 -20.14 2.68 -17.00
CA GLN A 29 -21.07 3.62 -17.62
C GLN A 29 -22.30 2.84 -18.11
N ASN A 30 -23.47 3.32 -17.72
CA ASN A 30 -24.74 2.98 -18.33
C ASN A 30 -25.37 4.27 -18.86
N ASP A 31 -26.43 4.16 -19.67
CA ASP A 31 -27.09 5.31 -20.31
C ASP A 31 -27.72 6.32 -19.32
N GLN A 32 -27.63 6.08 -18.00
CA GLN A 32 -28.20 6.92 -16.94
C GLN A 32 -27.19 7.59 -16.03
N CYS A 33 -25.89 7.24 -16.10
CA CYS A 33 -24.87 7.79 -15.22
C CYS A 33 -23.64 8.24 -16.03
N THR A 34 -23.70 9.48 -16.49
CA THR A 34 -22.61 10.15 -17.23
C THR A 34 -21.72 11.00 -16.33
N ASP A 35 -22.02 11.09 -15.03
CA ASP A 35 -21.36 12.05 -14.14
C ASP A 35 -19.87 11.72 -13.99
N GLY A 36 -19.06 12.76 -14.13
CA GLY A 36 -17.63 12.75 -13.84
C GLY A 36 -17.41 12.84 -12.34
N PHE A 37 -16.48 12.04 -11.81
CA PHE A 37 -16.10 12.09 -10.40
C PHE A 37 -14.61 11.85 -10.25
N LYS A 38 -14.04 12.38 -9.18
CA LYS A 38 -12.69 12.06 -8.75
C LYS A 38 -12.74 11.02 -7.64
N VAL A 39 -11.74 10.16 -7.62
CA VAL A 39 -11.55 9.18 -6.55
C VAL A 39 -10.32 9.57 -5.78
N SER A 40 -10.49 9.76 -4.47
CA SER A 40 -9.38 9.82 -3.53
C SER A 40 -9.26 8.48 -2.82
N SER A 41 -8.03 8.07 -2.50
CA SER A 41 -7.80 6.82 -1.78
C SER A 41 -6.86 7.00 -0.61
N SER A 42 -6.86 6.04 0.30
CA SER A 42 -5.93 5.94 1.42
C SER A 42 -5.62 4.47 1.71
N PHE A 43 -4.35 4.16 1.90
CA PHE A 43 -3.95 2.94 2.59
C PHE A 43 -4.09 3.15 4.09
N TYR A 44 -5.08 2.51 4.68
CA TYR A 44 -5.47 2.67 6.07
C TYR A 44 -5.04 1.46 6.91
N THR A 45 -4.61 1.72 8.13
CA THR A 45 -4.24 0.71 9.12
C THR A 45 -4.45 1.24 10.54
N GLU A 46 -4.69 0.33 11.48
CA GLU A 46 -4.73 0.61 12.91
C GLU A 46 -3.41 0.25 13.61
N GLU A 47 -2.48 -0.34 12.87
CA GLU A 47 -1.15 -0.67 13.39
C GLU A 47 -0.33 0.59 13.69
N THR A 48 0.71 0.42 14.50
CA THR A 48 1.61 1.53 14.84
C THR A 48 2.37 2.01 13.61
N LEU A 49 2.34 3.32 13.37
CA LEU A 49 3.02 3.98 12.27
C LEU A 49 4.28 4.72 12.73
N VAL A 50 5.30 4.72 11.88
CA VAL A 50 6.58 5.42 12.09
C VAL A 50 7.04 6.10 10.79
N GLU A 51 8.15 6.85 10.86
CA GLU A 51 8.73 7.58 9.71
C GLU A 51 7.72 8.55 9.07
N GLU A 52 7.09 9.41 9.89
CA GLU A 52 6.04 10.33 9.45
C GLU A 52 4.89 9.61 8.75
N ASP A 53 4.42 8.52 9.37
CA ASP A 53 3.34 7.67 8.88
C ASP A 53 3.62 6.99 7.53
N LYS A 54 4.90 6.82 7.14
CA LYS A 54 5.29 6.17 5.87
C LYS A 54 5.67 4.69 6.04
N ALA A 55 5.71 4.19 7.27
CA ALA A 55 5.99 2.80 7.57
C ALA A 55 5.08 2.25 8.69
N LEU A 56 4.52 1.07 8.46
CA LEU A 56 3.75 0.29 9.43
C LEU A 56 4.68 -0.66 10.19
N LEU A 57 4.54 -0.76 11.50
CA LEU A 57 5.22 -1.78 12.31
C LEU A 57 4.38 -3.06 12.33
N ILE A 58 5.01 -4.20 12.00
CA ILE A 58 4.32 -5.50 11.99
C ILE A 58 4.25 -6.11 13.40
N GLY A 59 5.09 -5.64 14.32
CA GLY A 59 5.14 -6.10 15.71
C GLY A 59 6.19 -7.18 16.00
N ASN A 60 6.80 -7.79 14.97
CA ASN A 60 7.85 -8.81 15.11
C ASN A 60 9.26 -8.30 14.78
N GLY A 61 9.52 -6.99 14.88
CA GLY A 61 10.79 -6.37 14.49
C GLY A 61 10.93 -6.06 12.99
N LEU A 62 9.87 -6.29 12.22
CA LEU A 62 9.76 -5.89 10.81
C LEU A 62 8.84 -4.67 10.65
N LYS A 63 9.05 -3.95 9.55
CA LYS A 63 8.19 -2.86 9.09
C LYS A 63 7.83 -3.03 7.62
N LEU A 64 6.66 -2.51 7.27
CA LEU A 64 6.12 -2.48 5.91
C LEU A 64 6.05 -1.02 5.41
N ARG A 65 6.54 -0.76 4.19
CA ARG A 65 6.28 0.46 3.44
C ARG A 65 5.52 0.14 2.17
N LEU A 66 4.72 1.08 1.71
CA LEU A 66 4.14 1.06 0.37
C LEU A 66 4.75 2.18 -0.44
N LEU A 67 5.19 1.89 -1.65
CA LEU A 67 5.72 2.86 -2.60
C LEU A 67 4.78 3.00 -3.79
N ASP A 68 4.71 4.21 -4.34
CA ASP A 68 4.07 4.46 -5.62
C ASP A 68 4.95 4.04 -6.82
N GLU A 69 4.45 4.30 -8.02
CA GLU A 69 5.13 4.00 -9.29
C GLU A 69 6.48 4.73 -9.48
N ASN A 70 6.73 5.79 -8.71
CA ASN A 70 7.96 6.57 -8.73
C ASN A 70 8.90 6.18 -7.57
N ALA A 71 8.66 5.04 -6.92
CA ALA A 71 9.34 4.59 -5.72
C ALA A 71 9.24 5.59 -4.54
N SER A 72 8.23 6.46 -4.55
CA SER A 72 7.99 7.42 -3.48
C SER A 72 7.14 6.77 -2.38
N PRO A 73 7.51 6.91 -1.09
CA PRO A 73 6.77 6.31 0.01
C PRO A 73 5.38 6.91 0.19
N TYR A 74 4.37 6.05 0.29
CA TYR A 74 3.01 6.44 0.63
C TYR A 74 2.89 6.78 2.11
N THR A 75 2.07 7.78 2.44
CA THR A 75 1.72 8.11 3.83
C THR A 75 0.42 7.39 4.19
N PHE A 76 0.48 6.47 5.15
CA PHE A 76 -0.69 5.75 5.64
C PHE A 76 -1.70 6.70 6.28
N ASN A 77 -2.96 6.27 6.33
CA ASN A 77 -4.07 6.98 7.00
C ASN A 77 -4.34 8.41 6.48
N LYS A 78 -3.80 8.75 5.30
CA LYS A 78 -4.03 10.03 4.62
C LYS A 78 -4.66 9.80 3.26
N TYR A 79 -5.67 10.58 2.92
CA TYR A 79 -6.27 10.55 1.58
C TYR A 79 -5.43 11.36 0.58
N ALA A 80 -5.26 10.81 -0.61
CA ALA A 80 -4.66 11.48 -1.76
C ALA A 80 -5.49 11.22 -3.02
N GLU A 81 -5.34 12.05 -4.06
CA GLU A 81 -5.96 11.79 -5.36
C GLU A 81 -5.44 10.46 -5.93
N TYR A 82 -6.37 9.62 -6.39
CA TYR A 82 -6.08 8.30 -6.94
C TYR A 82 -6.44 8.22 -8.42
N ALA A 83 -7.64 8.64 -8.80
CA ALA A 83 -8.08 8.60 -10.19
C ALA A 83 -9.03 9.76 -10.51
N ASP A 84 -9.01 10.22 -11.75
CA ASP A 84 -9.89 11.28 -12.26
C ASP A 84 -10.76 10.73 -13.40
N PHE A 85 -12.03 10.42 -13.09
CA PHE A 85 -13.00 9.91 -14.05
C PHE A 85 -13.93 11.02 -14.58
N THR A 86 -13.47 12.27 -14.60
CA THR A 86 -14.20 13.39 -15.23
C THR A 86 -14.07 13.39 -16.76
N SER A 87 -13.08 12.67 -17.29
CA SER A 87 -12.90 12.44 -18.72
C SER A 87 -13.59 11.16 -19.21
N ASP A 88 -13.26 10.76 -20.44
CA ASP A 88 -13.65 9.49 -21.07
C ASP A 88 -12.92 8.27 -20.51
N MET A 89 -12.02 8.45 -19.53
CA MET A 89 -11.36 7.33 -18.86
C MET A 89 -12.40 6.43 -18.18
N LEU A 90 -12.37 5.13 -18.49
CA LEU A 90 -13.24 4.12 -17.87
C LEU A 90 -12.49 3.19 -16.92
N VAL A 91 -11.19 3.05 -17.12
CA VAL A 91 -10.35 2.13 -16.38
C VAL A 91 -9.11 2.87 -15.92
N TYR A 92 -8.83 2.76 -14.63
CA TYR A 92 -7.59 3.25 -14.04
C TYR A 92 -6.91 2.10 -13.30
N GLU A 93 -5.62 1.91 -13.53
CA GLU A 93 -4.82 0.91 -12.85
C GLU A 93 -3.54 1.57 -12.35
N LYS A 94 -3.23 1.36 -11.07
CA LYS A 94 -2.01 1.86 -10.45
C LYS A 94 -1.24 0.72 -9.79
N THR A 95 0.05 0.66 -10.11
CA THR A 95 0.99 -0.29 -9.53
C THR A 95 1.65 0.32 -8.30
N TYR A 96 1.80 -0.49 -7.26
CA TYR A 96 2.46 -0.17 -6.00
C TYR A 96 3.54 -1.20 -5.71
N THR A 97 4.49 -0.83 -4.86
CA THR A 97 5.48 -1.76 -4.32
C THR A 97 5.34 -1.84 -2.81
N ALA A 98 5.12 -3.04 -2.28
CA ALA A 98 5.21 -3.30 -0.85
C ALA A 98 6.65 -3.68 -0.51
N GLU A 99 7.24 -2.97 0.45
CA GLU A 99 8.59 -3.20 0.93
C GLU A 99 8.59 -3.68 2.38
N LEU A 100 9.18 -4.84 2.62
CA LEU A 100 9.39 -5.42 3.93
C LEU A 100 10.86 -5.24 4.32
N SER A 101 11.11 -4.67 5.50
CA SER A 101 12.46 -4.45 6.01
C SER A 101 12.53 -4.61 7.52
N SER A 102 13.74 -4.83 8.04
CA SER A 102 13.99 -4.87 9.47
C SER A 102 14.05 -3.47 10.09
N ILE A 103 13.72 -3.38 11.38
CA ILE A 103 13.88 -2.16 12.17
C ILE A 103 15.27 -2.17 12.80
N ALA A 104 16.06 -1.13 12.55
CA ALA A 104 17.42 -1.03 13.08
C ALA A 104 17.44 -1.12 14.61
N GLY A 105 18.32 -1.96 15.16
CA GLY A 105 18.46 -2.15 16.61
C GLY A 105 17.34 -2.97 17.27
N THR A 106 16.32 -3.42 16.52
CA THR A 106 15.22 -4.23 17.06
C THR A 106 15.43 -5.71 16.72
N PRO A 107 15.38 -6.63 17.70
CA PRO A 107 15.33 -8.06 17.42
C PRO A 107 14.11 -8.39 16.56
N ILE A 108 14.27 -9.32 15.62
CA ILE A 108 13.13 -9.84 14.86
C ILE A 108 12.76 -11.22 15.37
N GLU A 109 11.48 -11.37 15.71
CA GLU A 109 10.90 -12.60 16.23
C GLU A 109 10.64 -13.55 15.06
N ALA A 110 11.25 -14.73 15.11
CA ALA A 110 11.10 -15.74 14.08
C ALA A 110 9.72 -16.41 14.19
N GLY A 111 9.03 -16.53 13.06
CA GLY A 111 7.72 -17.17 12.99
C GLY A 111 6.91 -16.65 11.81
N PRO A 112 5.71 -17.21 11.59
CA PRO A 112 4.74 -16.60 10.69
C PRO A 112 4.34 -15.21 11.23
N PHE A 113 4.07 -14.29 10.32
CA PHE A 113 3.52 -12.98 10.61
C PHE A 113 2.56 -12.60 9.49
N ASP A 114 1.61 -11.75 9.79
CA ASP A 114 0.71 -11.13 8.84
C ASP A 114 0.32 -9.73 9.31
N THR A 115 -0.17 -8.91 8.39
CA THR A 115 -0.70 -7.58 8.67
C THR A 115 -1.76 -7.24 7.64
N VAL A 116 -2.74 -6.43 8.03
CA VAL A 116 -3.85 -6.02 7.16
C VAL A 116 -3.77 -4.51 6.94
N VAL A 117 -3.78 -4.12 5.67
CA VAL A 117 -3.92 -2.73 5.23
C VAL A 117 -5.19 -2.62 4.40
N LEU A 118 -6.07 -1.71 4.78
CA LEU A 118 -7.34 -1.45 4.11
C LEU A 118 -7.15 -0.37 3.04
N PHE A 119 -7.47 -0.67 1.78
CA PHE A 119 -7.53 0.36 0.74
C PHE A 119 -8.92 1.03 0.77
N LYS A 120 -8.98 2.23 1.31
CA LYS A 120 -10.21 3.04 1.39
C LYS A 120 -10.30 3.98 0.20
N ILE A 121 -11.51 4.17 -0.33
CA ILE A 121 -11.80 5.10 -1.42
C ILE A 121 -12.94 6.04 -1.05
N ASN A 122 -12.85 7.29 -1.50
CA ASN A 122 -13.92 8.27 -1.43
C ASN A 122 -14.16 8.87 -2.82
N TYR A 123 -15.43 9.06 -3.17
CA TYR A 123 -15.86 9.71 -4.40
C TYR A 123 -16.12 11.19 -4.12
N ASN A 124 -15.58 12.07 -4.96
CA ASN A 124 -15.74 13.51 -4.88
C ASN A 124 -16.22 14.08 -6.22
#